data_AF-A0A8J3EMH9-F1
#
_entry.id   AF-A0A8J3EMH9-F1
#
_cell.length_a   1.000
_cell.length_b   1.000
_cell.length_c   1.000
_cell.angle_alpha   90.00
_cell.angle_beta   90.00
_cell.angle_gamma   90.00
#
_symmetry.space_group_name_H-M   'P 1'
#
loop_
_entity.id
_entity.type
_entity.pdbx_description
1 polymer ?
#
loop_
_entity_poly.entity_id
_entity_poly.type
_entity_poly.pdbx_seq_one_letter_code
_entity_poly.pdbx_strand_id
1 'polypeptide(L)' 'MSYNTKNYTEQGGEKTVIGGVLEIKEGASVMGLPVAENQADSTATDVAGLVTDFNALLAKLKAAGLMEAD' A
#
# COMPACT_ATOMS: atom_id res chain seq x y z
N MET A 1 19.70 26.75 7.63
CA MET A 1 18.51 25.92 7.34
C MET A 1 18.23 26.00 5.85
N SER A 2 18.02 24.87 5.15
CA SER A 2 17.46 24.94 3.80
C SER A 2 15.96 25.18 3.90
N TYR A 3 15.48 26.27 3.29
CA TYR A 3 14.06 26.60 3.22
C TYR A 3 13.48 25.97 1.96
N ASN A 4 12.94 24.76 2.08
CA ASN A 4 12.19 24.16 0.97
C ASN A 4 10.74 24.62 1.05
N THR A 5 10.11 24.88 -0.10
CA THR A 5 8.66 25.02 -0.17
C THR A 5 7.98 23.72 0.29
N LYS A 6 6.72 23.76 0.72
CA LYS A 6 6.02 22.59 1.28
C LYS A 6 6.05 21.37 0.35
N ASN A 7 5.99 21.59 -0.97
CA ASN A 7 6.03 20.55 -1.98
C ASN A 7 7.22 20.80 -2.91
N TYR A 8 8.22 19.92 -2.90
CA TYR A 8 9.46 20.11 -3.66
C TYR A 8 9.98 18.79 -4.21
N THR A 9 10.73 18.88 -5.30
CA THR A 9 11.50 17.76 -5.85
C THR A 9 12.97 17.96 -5.46
N GLU A 10 13.61 16.91 -4.96
CA GLU A 10 15.03 16.92 -4.60
C GLU A 10 15.91 17.07 -5.86
N GLN A 11 17.13 17.61 -5.71
CA GLN A 11 18.07 17.73 -6.84
C GLN A 11 18.38 16.33 -7.38
N GLY A 12 18.24 16.14 -8.69
CA GLY A 12 18.35 14.84 -9.37
C GLY A 12 17.01 14.30 -9.88
N GLY A 13 15.89 14.71 -9.26
CA GLY A 13 14.55 14.38 -9.75
C GLY A 13 13.97 13.04 -9.29
N GLU A 14 14.70 12.25 -8.50
CA GLU A 14 14.29 10.91 -8.07
C GLU A 14 13.18 10.93 -7.02
N LYS A 15 13.07 12.01 -6.24
CA LYS A 15 12.13 12.10 -5.13
C LYS A 15 11.38 13.42 -5.14
N THR A 16 10.06 13.33 -5.12
CA THR A 16 9.15 14.44 -4.87
C THR A 16 8.55 14.28 -3.47
N VAL A 17 8.74 15.30 -2.63
CA VAL A 17 8.18 15.38 -1.28
C VAL A 17 6.92 16.25 -1.33
N ILE A 18 5.81 15.70 -0.86
CA ILE A 18 4.55 16.44 -0.68
C ILE A 18 4.34 16.67 0.82
N GLY A 19 4.59 17.88 1.28
CA GLY A 19 4.29 18.32 2.65
C GLY A 19 2.91 18.97 2.81
N GLY A 20 2.20 19.20 1.70
CA GLY A 20 0.80 19.62 1.65
C GLY A 20 -0.15 18.46 1.30
N VAL A 21 -1.27 18.80 0.64
CA VAL A 21 -2.23 17.81 0.15
C VAL A 21 -1.95 17.52 -1.33
N LEU A 22 -1.88 16.24 -1.70
CA LEU A 22 -1.95 15.77 -3.08
C LEU A 22 -3.39 15.31 -3.36
N GLU A 23 -4.15 16.07 -4.14
CA GLU A 23 -5.51 15.70 -4.56
C GLU A 23 -5.48 14.97 -5.91
N ILE A 24 -5.97 13.73 -5.93
CA ILE A 24 -6.15 12.94 -7.14
C ILE A 24 -7.65 12.94 -7.46
N LYS A 25 -8.02 13.51 -8.62
CA LYS A 25 -9.43 13.71 -9.00
C LYS A 25 -10.08 12.44 -9.53
N GLU A 26 -11.41 12.45 -9.59
CA GLU A 26 -12.20 11.38 -10.21
C GLU A 26 -11.71 11.06 -11.62
N GLY A 27 -11.58 9.76 -11.92
CA GLY A 27 -11.08 9.25 -13.20
C GLY A 27 -9.55 9.19 -13.34
N ALA A 28 -8.79 9.72 -12.39
CA ALA A 28 -7.33 9.59 -12.39
C ALA A 28 -6.86 8.24 -11.82
N SER A 29 -5.70 7.77 -12.28
CA SER A 29 -5.04 6.55 -11.79
C SER A 29 -3.61 6.84 -11.33
N VAL A 30 -3.18 6.13 -10.29
CA VAL A 30 -1.78 6.12 -9.84
C VAL A 30 -1.23 4.73 -10.12
N MET A 31 -0.20 4.65 -10.98
CA MET A 31 0.46 3.39 -11.33
C MET A 31 1.66 3.15 -10.42
N GLY A 32 2.00 1.86 -10.21
CA GLY A 32 3.20 1.47 -9.45
C GLY A 32 3.06 1.48 -7.93
N LEU A 33 1.85 1.74 -7.40
CA LEU A 33 1.56 1.44 -5.99
C LEU A 33 1.54 -0.08 -5.77
N PRO A 34 1.99 -0.56 -4.60
CA PRO A 34 1.89 -1.96 -4.25
C PRO A 34 0.45 -2.45 -4.28
N VAL A 35 0.25 -3.68 -4.74
CA VAL A 35 -1.04 -4.38 -4.74
C VAL A 35 -0.80 -5.78 -4.21
N ALA A 36 -1.62 -6.21 -3.25
CA ALA A 36 -1.54 -7.58 -2.75
C ALA A 36 -2.05 -8.59 -3.77
N GLU A 37 -1.44 -9.77 -3.76
CA GLU A 37 -1.96 -10.91 -4.48
C GLU A 37 -3.39 -11.23 -4.02
N ASN A 38 -4.20 -11.72 -4.96
CA ASN A 38 -5.58 -12.06 -4.67
C ASN A 38 -5.68 -13.12 -3.57
N GLN A 39 -6.59 -12.91 -2.63
CA GLN A 39 -7.07 -13.95 -1.72
C GLN A 39 -8.34 -14.57 -2.30
N ALA A 40 -8.34 -15.88 -2.51
CA ALA A 40 -9.54 -16.59 -2.92
C ALA A 40 -10.59 -16.53 -1.80
N ASP A 41 -11.87 -16.58 -2.18
CA ASP A 41 -12.97 -16.63 -1.21
C ASP A 41 -12.80 -17.81 -0.25
N SER A 42 -13.02 -17.57 1.04
CA SER A 42 -12.94 -18.62 2.05
C SER A 42 -14.10 -19.61 1.89
N THR A 43 -13.78 -20.89 1.80
CA THR A 43 -14.75 -22.00 1.82
C THR A 43 -14.70 -22.77 3.15
N ALA A 44 -14.13 -22.18 4.20
CA ALA A 44 -13.98 -22.81 5.49
C ALA A 44 -15.33 -23.12 6.14
N THR A 45 -15.49 -24.35 6.64
CA THR A 45 -16.70 -24.78 7.38
C THR A 45 -16.50 -24.79 8.89
N ASP A 46 -15.30 -24.49 9.34
CA ASP A 46 -14.93 -24.43 10.75
C ASP A 46 -13.95 -23.28 11.03
N VAL A 47 -13.68 -23.05 12.32
CA VAL A 47 -12.82 -21.97 12.78
C VAL A 47 -11.37 -22.19 12.36
N ALA A 48 -10.89 -23.44 12.31
CA ALA A 48 -9.50 -23.75 11.96
C ALA A 48 -9.21 -23.39 10.48
N GLY A 49 -10.14 -23.72 9.59
CA GLY A 49 -10.08 -23.30 8.19
C GLY A 49 -10.12 -21.78 8.04
N LEU A 50 -11.02 -21.11 8.76
CA LEU A 50 -11.12 -19.64 8.71
C LEU A 50 -9.83 -18.96 9.16
N VAL A 51 -9.22 -19.45 10.24
CA VAL A 51 -7.92 -18.93 10.74
C VAL A 51 -6.82 -19.13 9.69
N THR A 52 -6.84 -20.25 8.96
CA THR A 52 -5.87 -20.52 7.89
C THR A 52 -6.04 -19.53 6.74
N ASP A 53 -7.26 -19.36 6.23
CA ASP A 53 -7.55 -18.44 5.13
C ASP A 53 -7.24 -16.99 5.49
N PHE A 54 -7.56 -16.61 6.73
CA PHE A 54 -7.26 -15.27 7.24
C PHE A 54 -5.75 -15.01 7.35
N ASN A 55 -4.99 -15.95 7.92
CA ASN A 55 -3.54 -15.79 8.01
C ASN A 55 -2.87 -15.79 6.63
N ALA A 56 -3.42 -16.50 5.64
CA ALA A 56 -2.96 -16.42 4.26
C ALA A 56 -3.17 -15.02 3.66
N LEU A 57 -4.32 -14.37 3.92
CA LEU A 57 -4.55 -12.97 3.54
C LEU A 57 -3.53 -12.04 4.21
N LEU A 58 -3.30 -12.17 5.52
CA LEU A 58 -2.33 -11.33 6.23
C LEU A 58 -0.92 -11.48 5.64
N ALA A 59 -0.51 -12.70 5.32
CA ALA A 59 0.77 -12.96 4.68
C ALA A 59 0.89 -12.26 3.32
N LYS A 60 -0.17 -12.27 2.49
CA LYS A 60 -0.19 -11.58 1.19
C LYS A 60 -0.14 -10.06 1.34
N LEU A 61 -0.84 -9.50 2.32
CA LEU A 61 -0.80 -8.06 2.60
C LEU A 61 0.60 -7.61 3.04
N LYS A 62 1.25 -8.39 3.92
CA LYS A 62 2.63 -8.15 4.36
C LYS A 62 3.63 -8.27 3.21
N ALA A 63 3.53 -9.32 2.40
CA ALA A 63 4.39 -9.53 1.24
C ALA A 63 4.28 -8.40 0.21
N ALA A 64 3.10 -7.80 0.06
CA ALA A 64 2.87 -6.66 -0.81
C ALA A 64 3.37 -5.32 -0.24
N GLY A 65 3.84 -5.28 1.01
CA GLY A 65 4.17 -4.02 1.69
C GLY A 65 2.95 -3.15 2.02
N LEU A 66 1.76 -3.74 2.05
CA LEU A 66 0.52 -3.07 2.44
C LEU A 66 0.23 -3.22 3.95
N MET A 67 1.00 -4.05 4.64
CA MET A 67 0.95 -4.27 6.09
C MET A 67 2.37 -4.42 6.63
N GLU A 68 2.62 -3.90 7.83
CA GLU A 68 3.88 -4.10 8.56
C GLU A 68 4.17 -5.59 8.81
N ALA A 69 5.44 -5.96 8.76
CA ALA A 69 5.89 -7.30 9.15
C ALA A 69 5.75 -7.50 10.68
N ASP A 70 5.80 -8.77 11.13
CA ASP A 70 5.72 -9.13 12.56
C ASP A 70 6.99 -8.75 13.35
#